data_AF-A0A1L3STT0-F1
#
_entry.id   AF-A0A1L3STT0-F1
#
_cell.length_a   1.000
_cell.length_b   1.000
_cell.length_c   1.000
_cell.angle_alpha   90.00
_cell.angle_beta   90.00
_cell.angle_gamma   90.00
#
_symmetry.space_group_name_H-M   'P 1'
#
loop_
_entity.id
_entity.type
_entity.pdbx_description
1 polymer ?
#
loop_
_entity_poly.entity_id
_entity_poly.type
_entity_poly.pdbx_seq_one_letter_code
_entity_poly.pdbx_strand_id
1 'polypeptide(L)'
;MQTSRILILLATCCTLAAPVAVHAQSENPAWLDELARQIADQEQCEVGFYIFIDEQKLGGRETLQAKLQCVDGRQFDASRVEPATEFEISECGTRVC
;
A
#
# COMPACT_ATOMS: atom_id res chain seq x y z
N MET A 1 30.48 -64.61 22.14
CA MET A 1 30.38 -63.49 23.10
C MET A 1 31.60 -62.60 22.92
N GLN A 2 31.45 -61.43 22.29
CA GLN A 2 32.12 -60.17 22.67
C GLN A 2 31.60 -59.09 21.71
N THR A 3 30.86 -58.15 22.27
CA THR A 3 30.14 -57.08 21.59
C THR A 3 31.11 -56.03 21.06
N SER A 4 31.21 -55.89 19.73
CA SER A 4 31.99 -54.81 19.12
C SER A 4 31.14 -53.54 19.05
N ARG A 5 31.63 -52.53 19.78
CA ARG A 5 31.14 -51.17 19.85
C ARG A 5 31.37 -50.47 18.51
N ILE A 6 30.33 -50.08 17.77
CA ILE A 6 30.48 -49.20 16.61
C ILE A 6 29.39 -48.12 16.64
N LEU A 7 29.84 -46.97 17.17
CA LEU A 7 29.59 -45.59 16.74
C LEU A 7 28.16 -45.22 16.33
N ILE A 8 27.45 -44.60 17.28
CA ILE A 8 26.29 -43.74 17.07
C ILE A 8 26.75 -42.55 16.20
N LEU A 9 26.39 -42.57 14.91
CA LEU A 9 26.49 -41.41 14.04
C LEU A 9 25.39 -40.41 14.44
N LEU A 10 25.75 -39.41 15.23
CA LEU A 10 25.00 -38.17 15.38
C LEU A 10 24.97 -37.44 14.04
N ALA A 11 23.99 -37.77 13.20
CA ALA A 11 23.62 -36.97 12.05
C ALA A 11 22.90 -35.72 12.55
N THR A 12 23.69 -34.72 12.95
CA THR A 12 23.21 -33.38 13.29
C THR A 12 22.68 -32.74 12.00
N CYS A 13 21.39 -32.97 11.73
CA CYS A 13 20.68 -32.30 10.65
C CYS A 13 20.52 -30.83 11.04
N CYS A 14 21.50 -30.01 10.66
CA CYS A 14 21.43 -28.57 10.77
C CYS A 14 20.41 -28.10 9.72
N THR A 15 19.14 -28.04 10.12
CA THR A 15 18.07 -27.44 9.32
C THR A 15 18.39 -25.96 9.14
N LEU A 16 18.84 -25.58 7.95
CA LEU A 16 18.94 -24.17 7.55
C LEU A 16 17.52 -23.58 7.56
N ALA A 17 17.21 -22.81 8.60
CA ALA A 17 16.06 -21.92 8.60
C ALA A 17 16.37 -20.78 7.62
N ALA A 18 15.90 -20.90 6.37
CA ALA A 18 15.90 -19.79 5.45
C ALA A 18 14.97 -18.71 5.99
N PRO A 19 15.39 -17.43 6.10
CA PRO A 19 14.48 -16.35 6.39
C PRO A 19 13.54 -16.24 5.19
N VAL A 20 12.29 -16.64 5.36
CA VAL A 20 11.21 -16.22 4.47
C VAL A 20 11.18 -14.70 4.55
N ALA A 21 11.65 -14.04 3.51
CA ALA A 21 11.41 -12.63 3.29
C ALA A 21 9.90 -12.47 3.14
N VAL A 22 9.24 -12.21 4.27
CA VAL A 22 7.86 -11.74 4.32
C VAL A 22 7.90 -10.37 3.69
N HIS A 23 7.66 -10.33 2.37
CA HIS A 23 7.27 -9.11 1.70
C HIS A 23 5.91 -8.77 2.29
N ALA A 24 5.89 -7.88 3.28
CA ALA A 24 4.67 -7.21 3.68
C ALA A 24 4.23 -6.41 2.45
N GLN A 25 3.40 -7.03 1.60
CA GLN A 25 2.62 -6.28 0.63
C GLN A 25 1.70 -5.43 1.47
N SER A 26 2.07 -4.16 1.63
CA SER A 26 1.20 -3.16 2.22
C SER A 26 -0.15 -3.30 1.55
N GLU A 27 -1.19 -3.56 2.34
CA GLU A 27 -2.57 -3.66 1.83
C GLU A 27 -3.01 -2.33 1.17
N ASN A 28 -2.25 -1.25 1.41
CA ASN A 28 -2.42 0.05 0.78
C ASN A 28 -1.40 0.28 -0.36
N PRO A 29 -1.85 0.61 -1.59
CA PRO A 29 -0.96 0.95 -2.70
C PRO A 29 -0.18 2.25 -2.45
N ALA A 30 1.09 2.30 -2.87
CA ALA A 30 2.03 3.37 -2.57
C ALA A 30 1.60 4.77 -3.07
N TRP A 31 0.74 4.85 -4.09
CA TRP A 31 0.25 6.14 -4.59
C TRP A 31 -0.75 6.79 -3.62
N LEU A 32 -1.38 6.03 -2.73
CA LEU A 32 -2.25 6.60 -1.68
C LEU A 32 -1.43 7.37 -0.65
N ASP A 33 -0.22 6.90 -0.32
CA ASP A 33 0.69 7.63 0.56
C ASP A 33 1.18 8.96 -0.06
N GLU A 34 1.32 9.00 -1.39
CA GLU A 34 1.59 10.22 -2.14
C GLU A 34 0.38 11.17 -2.08
N LEU A 35 -0.82 10.66 -2.37
CA LEU A 35 -2.04 11.45 -2.29
C LEU A 35 -2.28 12.00 -0.88
N ALA A 36 -2.08 11.20 0.17
CA ALA A 36 -2.25 11.64 1.55
C ALA A 36 -1.29 12.78 1.91
N ARG A 37 -0.03 12.70 1.47
CA ARG A 37 0.94 13.79 1.62
C ARG A 37 0.49 15.04 0.88
N GLN A 38 0.06 14.90 -0.37
CA GLN A 38 -0.41 16.04 -1.16
C GLN A 38 -1.64 16.72 -0.53
N ILE A 39 -2.61 15.97 -0.02
CA ILE A 39 -3.78 16.50 0.69
C ILE A 39 -3.35 17.25 1.97
N ALA A 40 -2.41 16.70 2.73
CA ALA A 40 -1.88 17.37 3.93
C ALA A 40 -1.17 18.68 3.58
N ASP A 41 -0.37 18.68 2.51
CA ASP A 41 0.40 19.85 2.08
C ASP A 41 -0.48 20.95 1.46
N GLN A 42 -1.43 20.58 0.59
CA GLN A 42 -2.25 21.54 -0.17
C GLN A 42 -3.51 21.98 0.58
N GLU A 43 -4.21 21.03 1.21
CA GLU A 43 -5.54 21.28 1.82
C GLU A 43 -5.49 21.37 3.35
N GLN A 44 -4.30 21.19 3.94
CA GLN A 44 -4.07 21.18 5.39
C GLN A 44 -5.01 20.18 6.09
N CYS A 45 -5.25 19.03 5.45
CA CYS A 45 -6.11 17.98 5.95
C CYS A 45 -5.32 16.69 6.20
N GLU A 46 -5.59 16.03 7.34
CA GLU A 46 -5.17 14.66 7.58
C GLU A 46 -6.25 13.69 7.07
N VAL A 47 -5.85 12.75 6.20
CA VAL A 47 -6.76 11.75 5.64
C VAL A 47 -7.18 10.77 6.73
N GLY A 48 -8.47 10.70 7.02
CA GLY A 48 -9.03 9.74 7.97
C GLY A 48 -9.26 8.37 7.33
N PHE A 49 -9.96 8.35 6.19
CA PHE A 49 -10.22 7.13 5.43
C PHE A 49 -10.54 7.43 3.96
N TYR A 50 -10.33 6.42 3.11
CA TYR A 50 -10.74 6.45 1.71
C TYR A 50 -12.13 5.84 1.55
N ILE A 51 -13.02 6.57 0.88
CA ILE A 51 -14.39 6.17 0.54
C ILE A 51 -14.40 5.34 -0.75
N PHE A 52 -13.56 5.72 -1.70
CA PHE A 52 -13.43 5.08 -3.01
C PHE A 52 -11.98 5.14 -3.46
N ILE A 53 -11.52 4.05 -4.08
CA ILE A 53 -10.18 3.92 -4.66
C ILE A 53 -10.35 3.16 -5.97
N ASP A 54 -9.83 3.70 -7.05
CA ASP A 54 -9.84 3.07 -8.37
C ASP A 54 -8.52 3.34 -9.10
N GLU A 55 -7.95 2.28 -9.64
CA GLU A 55 -6.70 2.29 -10.40
C GLU A 55 -6.95 1.54 -11.70
N GLN A 56 -6.89 2.27 -12.81
CA GLN A 56 -7.22 1.73 -14.12
C GLN A 56 -6.22 2.15 -15.17
N LYS A 57 -6.18 1.40 -16.27
CA LYS A 57 -5.42 1.77 -17.47
C LYS A 57 -6.38 2.11 -18.60
N LEU A 58 -6.50 3.40 -18.92
CA LEU A 58 -7.35 3.92 -19.99
C LEU A 58 -6.47 4.39 -21.15
N GLY A 59 -6.62 3.77 -22.32
CA GLY A 59 -5.83 4.15 -23.51
C GLY A 59 -4.32 3.96 -23.34
N GLY A 60 -3.90 3.00 -22.51
CA GLY A 60 -2.50 2.74 -22.19
C GLY A 60 -1.88 3.70 -21.16
N ARG A 61 -2.69 4.58 -20.57
CA ARG A 61 -2.29 5.53 -19.51
C ARG A 61 -2.86 5.08 -18.19
N GLU A 62 -2.08 5.18 -17.12
CA GLU A 62 -2.57 4.97 -15.76
C GLU A 62 -3.46 6.15 -15.34
N THR A 63 -4.63 5.80 -14.82
CA THR A 63 -5.59 6.71 -14.21
C THR A 63 -5.83 6.24 -12.78
N LEU A 64 -5.53 7.11 -11.83
CA LEU A 64 -5.75 6.90 -10.41
C LEU A 64 -6.87 7.82 -9.95
N GLN A 65 -7.82 7.29 -9.19
CA GLN A 65 -8.93 8.05 -8.64
C GLN A 65 -9.16 7.64 -7.19
N ALA A 66 -9.40 8.62 -6.33
CA ALA A 66 -9.79 8.36 -4.95
C ALA A 66 -10.80 9.40 -4.47
N LYS A 67 -11.75 8.94 -3.66
CA LYS A 67 -12.58 9.79 -2.81
C LYS A 67 -12.17 9.55 -1.37
N LEU A 68 -11.93 10.60 -0.61
CA LEU A 68 -11.45 10.50 0.77
C LEU A 68 -12.17 11.46 1.70
N GLN A 69 -12.19 11.12 2.98
CA GLN A 69 -12.67 11.99 4.04
C GLN A 69 -11.53 12.26 5.04
N CYS A 70 -11.37 13.53 5.34
CA CYS A 70 -10.47 14.05 6.35
C CYS A 70 -10.96 13.77 7.77
N VAL A 71 -10.05 13.77 8.74
CA VAL A 71 -10.41 13.70 10.17
C VAL A 71 -11.28 14.87 10.62
N ASP A 72 -11.17 16.02 9.93
CA ASP A 72 -11.99 17.22 10.18
C ASP A 72 -13.41 17.14 9.58
N GLY A 73 -13.70 16.08 8.82
CA GLY A 73 -15.00 15.84 8.19
C GLY A 73 -15.14 16.34 6.75
N ARG A 74 -14.17 17.11 6.22
CA ARG A 74 -14.18 17.50 4.80
C ARG A 74 -13.94 16.30 3.90
N GLN A 75 -14.53 16.33 2.70
CA GLN A 75 -14.39 15.28 1.71
C GLN A 75 -13.75 15.84 0.45
N PHE A 76 -12.94 15.02 -0.20
CA PHE A 76 -12.22 15.41 -1.42
C PHE A 76 -12.29 14.30 -2.45
N ASP A 77 -12.43 14.72 -3.71
CA ASP A 77 -12.16 13.90 -4.88
C ASP A 77 -10.77 14.23 -5.41
N ALA A 78 -9.99 13.18 -5.66
CA ALA A 78 -8.65 13.27 -6.21
C ALA A 78 -8.53 12.39 -7.44
N SER A 79 -7.89 12.91 -8.49
CA SER A 79 -7.58 12.12 -9.69
C SER A 79 -6.21 12.45 -10.26
N ARG A 80 -5.52 11.46 -10.80
CA ARG A 80 -4.28 11.66 -11.55
C ARG A 80 -4.29 10.79 -12.79
N VAL A 81 -4.13 11.42 -13.94
CA VAL A 81 -4.05 10.73 -15.23
C VAL A 81 -2.66 10.96 -15.80
N GLU A 82 -1.94 9.89 -16.13
CA GLU A 82 -0.65 10.02 -16.78
C GLU A 82 -0.75 10.90 -18.05
N PRO A 83 0.22 11.79 -18.29
CA PRO A 83 1.53 11.89 -17.64
C PRO A 83 1.59 12.87 -16.44
N ALA A 84 0.46 13.28 -15.87
CA ALA A 84 0.45 14.19 -14.73
C ALA A 84 1.20 13.59 -13.52
N THR A 85 1.98 14.42 -12.83
CA THR A 85 2.77 13.99 -11.66
C THR A 85 1.98 14.15 -10.36
N GLU A 86 1.18 15.21 -10.27
CA GLU A 86 0.36 15.57 -9.10
C GLU A 86 -1.09 15.13 -9.29
N PHE A 87 -1.80 14.93 -8.18
CA PHE A 87 -3.25 14.73 -8.19
C PHE A 87 -3.97 16.07 -8.38
N GLU A 88 -4.98 16.08 -9.24
CA GLU A 88 -6.00 17.13 -9.22
C GLU A 88 -6.94 16.85 -8.05
N ILE A 89 -7.00 17.78 -7.10
CA ILE A 89 -7.78 17.67 -5.86
C ILE A 89 -8.92 18.68 -5.90
N SER A 90 -10.11 18.24 -5.52
CA SER A 90 -11.30 19.09 -5.42
C SER A 90 -12.09 18.79 -4.15
N GLU A 91 -12.40 19.82 -3.37
CA GLU A 91 -13.29 19.67 -2.21
C GLU A 91 -14.70 19.34 -2.68
N CYS A 92 -15.25 18.28 -2.08
CA CYS A 92 -16.57 17.76 -2.38
C CYS A 92 -17.63 18.66 -1.69
N GLY A 93 -17.90 19.81 -2.30
CA GLY A 93 -18.97 20.73 -1.91
C GLY A 93 -20.33 20.32 -2.49
N THR A 94 -21.41 21.03 -2.14
CA THR A 94 -22.85 20.75 -2.47
C THR A 94 -23.17 20.57 -3.97
N ARG A 95 -22.18 20.67 -4.85
CA ARG A 95 -22.28 20.44 -6.28
C ARG A 95 -21.47 19.19 -6.63
N VAL A 96 -22.07 18.04 -6.32
CA VAL A 96 -21.73 16.68 -6.79
C VAL A 96 -20.57 15.99 -6.05
N CYS A 97 -20.98 15.02 -5.22
CA CYS A 97 -20.28 13.77 -4.91
C CYS A 97 -21.22 12.64 -5.39
#